data_AF-A0A553QS57-F1
#
_entry.id   AF-A0A553QS57-F1
#
_cell.length_a   1.000
_cell.length_b   1.000
_cell.length_c   1.000
_cell.angle_alpha   90.00
_cell.angle_beta   90.00
_cell.angle_gamma   90.00
#
_symmetry.space_group_name_H-M   'P 1'
#
loop_
_entity.id
_entity.type
_entity.pdbx_description
1 polymer ?
#
loop_
_entity_poly.entity_id
_entity_poly.type
_entity_poly.pdbx_seq_one_letter_code
_entity_poly.pdbx_strand_id
1 'polypeptide(L)'
;MSTASVSSIVQHGRRKGSSKTVLNTDIQKDEADLRQVVVLSKSEWQRLQDSVNGLNRQNRSAVAVAEQREALHMRSKELVKHWSNTIAGQRQKKLEAKKIRDAIEEEERKRIDLEEAEYQAQVRKEAIEKAKTQQYYQTDRVKGFHSALLLAEVLKEREAQIELKRLKQNATKEIDRGILAEITSRDEQALVEEKQKNLQRKQEQQAVAESLKQQIMDQEVKKKQEKQEIKMEAEEIERLKNLHLWELSMQEHKKQEEKKSLLKANFEHMTNVEVMRAAEAQRLEEEEEKRKQLANHKEKMKKMRKEKEEEMFREQQKHREKMTQKLSDEKKKLIRNEEEIITKALAEQEARLVREQREKEEKHRAMLTSIAAHRQAMKRENEQKVEEERQKALEMLSAKKEADEIFMEKQKLKAQKAREEGKALQEIYIQEMAEKHSRNRHKKKEQQDFMMNNIALIFEEEKQFQKYAREVMETAEKAGRNTFPLMMAAREGIGGGLGPMFGGIRPSYLVHDETGVQMPSFLRATTQNIKELNETSDLQKSKKRLGFTYI
;
A
#
# COMPACT_ATOMS: atom_id res chain seq x y z
N MET A 1 -38.69 31.08 6.68
CA MET A 1 -39.60 31.58 7.74
C MET A 1 -39.67 33.10 7.64
N SER A 2 -40.50 33.73 8.50
CA SER A 2 -40.61 35.14 8.89
C SER A 2 -39.33 36.01 8.76
N THR A 3 -39.37 37.34 8.57
CA THR A 3 -40.52 38.28 8.63
C THR A 3 -40.24 39.57 7.84
N ALA A 4 -41.25 40.43 7.67
CA ALA A 4 -41.12 41.75 7.04
C ALA A 4 -40.39 42.79 7.92
N SER A 5 -40.05 43.95 7.33
CA SER A 5 -39.89 45.21 8.05
C SER A 5 -40.36 46.39 7.19
N VAL A 6 -41.16 47.28 7.79
CA VAL A 6 -41.81 48.42 7.14
C VAL A 6 -41.09 49.70 7.55
N SER A 7 -40.83 50.61 6.60
CA SER A 7 -40.34 51.96 6.90
C SER A 7 -41.51 52.90 7.22
N SER A 8 -41.59 53.34 8.48
CA SER A 8 -42.64 54.25 8.96
C SER A 8 -42.27 55.73 8.76
N ILE A 9 -43.18 56.50 8.16
CA ILE A 9 -43.06 57.95 8.00
C ILE A 9 -44.00 58.64 9.00
N VAL A 10 -43.45 59.34 10.01
CA VAL A 10 -44.23 60.13 10.99
C VAL A 10 -43.63 61.52 11.23
N GLN A 11 -43.73 62.35 10.19
CA GLN A 11 -44.30 63.71 10.22
C GLN A 11 -44.69 64.32 11.61
N HIS A 12 -44.07 65.46 12.03
CA HIS A 12 -44.77 66.78 12.20
C HIS A 12 -44.05 67.89 13.05
N GLY A 13 -43.96 69.09 12.45
CA GLY A 13 -44.44 70.36 13.07
C GLY A 13 -43.48 71.27 13.86
N ARG A 14 -43.84 72.53 14.21
CA ARG A 14 -44.80 73.50 13.62
C ARG A 14 -44.71 74.88 14.32
N ARG A 15 -44.35 75.98 13.62
CA ARG A 15 -44.77 77.40 13.84
C ARG A 15 -43.89 78.37 13.02
N LYS A 16 -44.22 79.66 12.82
CA LYS A 16 -45.39 80.30 12.17
C LYS A 16 -45.10 81.81 12.03
N GLY A 17 -45.44 82.43 10.90
CA GLY A 17 -45.53 83.90 10.74
C GLY A 17 -44.68 84.46 9.60
N SER A 18 -45.05 85.59 8.97
CA SER A 18 -46.39 86.19 8.88
C SER A 18 -46.44 87.14 7.68
N SER A 19 -47.55 87.12 6.94
CA SER A 19 -48.12 88.25 6.19
C SER A 19 -47.18 89.32 5.61
N LYS A 20 -47.01 89.33 4.29
CA LYS A 20 -47.18 90.59 3.54
C LYS A 20 -48.07 90.36 2.32
N THR A 21 -49.26 90.93 2.36
CA THR A 21 -50.21 90.94 1.25
C THR A 21 -49.67 91.82 0.12
N VAL A 22 -49.63 91.28 -1.09
CA VAL A 22 -49.61 92.07 -2.32
C VAL A 22 -50.98 91.85 -2.96
N LEU A 23 -51.77 92.91 -3.10
CA LEU A 23 -53.07 92.84 -3.78
C LEU A 23 -52.87 92.74 -5.29
N ASN A 24 -53.88 92.22 -5.98
CA ASN A 24 -54.00 92.32 -7.43
C ASN A 24 -53.92 93.79 -7.87
N THR A 25 -53.20 94.02 -8.96
CA THR A 25 -53.67 94.91 -10.02
C THR A 25 -53.51 94.16 -11.33
N ASP A 26 -54.50 93.34 -11.68
CA ASP A 26 -54.70 92.92 -13.07
C ASP A 26 -55.06 94.20 -13.84
N ILE A 27 -54.08 94.78 -14.55
CA ILE A 27 -54.30 96.01 -15.31
C ILE A 27 -55.10 95.66 -16.56
N GLN A 28 -56.42 95.69 -16.40
CA GLN A 28 -57.36 95.78 -17.52
C GLN A 28 -57.01 97.04 -18.34
N LYS A 29 -57.01 96.90 -19.66
CA LYS A 29 -56.80 98.02 -20.58
C LYS A 29 -58.11 98.77 -20.80
N ASP A 30 -58.39 99.73 -19.94
CA ASP A 30 -59.30 100.83 -20.28
C ASP A 30 -58.52 101.90 -21.07
N GLU A 31 -59.16 102.48 -22.09
CA GLU A 31 -58.52 103.48 -22.96
C GLU A 31 -58.52 104.86 -22.29
N ALA A 32 -57.38 105.56 -22.35
CA ALA A 32 -57.20 106.88 -21.74
C ALA A 32 -57.40 108.00 -22.76
N ASP A 33 -58.38 108.88 -22.54
CA ASP A 33 -58.68 110.03 -23.41
C ASP A 33 -57.64 111.16 -23.26
N LEU A 34 -57.26 111.76 -24.39
CA LEU A 34 -56.04 112.57 -24.55
C LEU A 34 -56.31 114.08 -24.60
N ARG A 35 -56.95 114.64 -23.55
CA ARG A 35 -57.27 116.10 -23.49
C ARG A 35 -57.06 116.77 -22.13
N GLN A 36 -55.81 116.94 -21.71
CA GLN A 36 -55.36 118.14 -20.96
C GLN A 36 -53.83 118.25 -20.91
N VAL A 37 -53.32 119.48 -21.05
CA VAL A 37 -51.88 119.83 -20.93
C VAL A 37 -51.77 121.10 -20.08
N VAL A 38 -50.82 121.12 -19.15
CA VAL A 38 -50.56 122.26 -18.26
C VAL A 38 -49.10 122.70 -18.42
N VAL A 39 -48.85 124.00 -18.53
CA VAL A 39 -47.51 124.58 -18.70
C VAL A 39 -47.02 125.17 -17.38
N LEU A 40 -45.82 124.79 -16.95
CA LEU A 40 -45.22 125.18 -15.66
C LEU A 40 -44.10 126.22 -15.80
N SER A 41 -43.86 126.96 -14.72
CA SER A 41 -42.83 128.01 -14.67
C SER A 41 -41.41 127.45 -14.45
N LYS A 42 -40.42 128.12 -15.06
CA LYS A 42 -38.99 127.78 -14.97
C LYS A 42 -38.46 127.76 -13.52
N SER A 43 -39.01 128.60 -12.63
CA SER A 43 -38.61 128.64 -11.22
C SER A 43 -39.02 127.39 -10.44
N GLU A 44 -40.18 126.82 -10.74
CA GLU A 44 -40.64 125.59 -10.08
C GLU A 44 -39.85 124.36 -10.56
N TRP A 45 -39.47 124.34 -11.84
CA TRP A 45 -38.59 123.30 -12.38
C TRP A 45 -37.27 123.19 -11.60
N GLN A 46 -36.61 124.31 -11.31
CA GLN A 46 -35.36 124.31 -10.54
C GLN A 46 -35.57 123.84 -9.09
N ARG A 47 -36.66 124.26 -8.43
CA ARG A 47 -37.01 123.79 -7.07
C ARG A 47 -37.20 122.27 -7.01
N LEU A 48 -37.84 121.70 -8.03
CA LEU A 48 -38.02 120.24 -8.15
C LEU A 48 -36.68 119.53 -8.38
N GLN A 49 -35.83 120.07 -9.26
CA GLN A 49 -34.54 119.49 -9.61
C GLN A 49 -33.59 119.39 -8.39
N ASP A 50 -33.49 120.45 -7.57
CA ASP A 50 -32.62 120.43 -6.38
C ASP A 50 -33.15 119.53 -5.25
N SER A 51 -34.48 119.45 -5.07
CA SER A 51 -35.12 118.52 -4.14
C SER A 51 -34.79 117.05 -4.47
N VAL A 52 -34.89 116.68 -5.75
CA VAL A 52 -34.53 115.34 -6.26
C VAL A 52 -33.04 115.06 -6.07
N ASN A 53 -32.17 116.04 -6.31
CA ASN A 53 -30.72 115.89 -6.11
C ASN A 53 -30.34 115.66 -4.64
N GLY A 54 -31.02 116.33 -3.69
CA GLY A 54 -30.81 116.14 -2.25
C GLY A 54 -31.11 114.72 -1.78
N LEU A 55 -32.29 114.20 -2.13
CA LEU A 55 -32.70 112.81 -1.82
C LEU A 55 -31.74 111.77 -2.42
N ASN A 56 -31.33 111.97 -3.68
CA ASN A 56 -30.38 111.08 -4.34
C ASN A 56 -29.01 111.02 -3.64
N ARG A 57 -28.55 112.13 -3.04
CA ARG A 57 -27.29 112.16 -2.28
C ARG A 57 -27.37 111.36 -0.97
N GLN A 58 -28.48 111.44 -0.26
CA GLN A 58 -28.70 110.66 0.97
C GLN A 58 -28.82 109.16 0.67
N ASN A 59 -29.61 108.78 -0.35
CA ASN A 59 -29.77 107.39 -0.75
C ASN A 59 -28.44 106.74 -1.17
N ARG A 60 -27.60 107.45 -1.95
CA ARG A 60 -26.24 106.98 -2.31
C ARG A 60 -25.35 106.75 -1.08
N SER A 61 -25.44 107.61 -0.07
CA SER A 61 -24.71 107.42 1.20
C SER A 61 -25.18 106.18 1.96
N ALA A 62 -26.49 105.93 2.00
CA ALA A 62 -27.07 104.75 2.67
C ALA A 62 -26.65 103.44 1.98
N VAL A 63 -26.65 103.41 0.64
CA VAL A 63 -26.16 102.27 -0.15
C VAL A 63 -24.67 102.02 0.09
N ALA A 64 -23.82 103.05 0.03
CA ALA A 64 -22.39 102.90 0.28
C ALA A 64 -22.06 102.37 1.69
N VAL A 65 -22.85 102.74 2.71
CA VAL A 65 -22.71 102.20 4.08
C VAL A 65 -23.17 100.74 4.16
N ALA A 66 -24.19 100.33 3.40
CA ALA A 66 -24.60 98.93 3.29
C ALA A 66 -23.52 98.08 2.59
N GLU A 67 -23.00 98.55 1.46
CA GLU A 67 -21.90 97.90 0.72
C GLU A 67 -20.64 97.73 1.60
N GLN A 68 -20.25 98.77 2.36
CA GLN A 68 -19.15 98.68 3.31
C GLN A 68 -19.41 97.66 4.43
N ARG A 69 -20.64 97.60 4.95
CA ARG A 69 -21.03 96.62 5.97
C ARG A 69 -20.99 95.18 5.42
N GLU A 70 -21.41 94.97 4.19
CA GLU A 70 -21.34 93.67 3.53
C GLU A 70 -19.89 93.26 3.23
N ALA A 71 -19.05 94.18 2.74
CA ALA A 71 -17.63 93.94 2.53
C ALA A 71 -16.89 93.57 3.84
N LEU A 72 -17.18 94.26 4.95
CA LEU A 72 -16.64 93.93 6.27
C LEU A 72 -17.16 92.57 6.79
N HIS A 73 -18.43 92.24 6.54
CA HIS A 73 -19.02 90.94 6.89
C HIS A 73 -18.41 89.78 6.08
N MET A 74 -18.09 89.99 4.80
CA MET A 74 -17.39 88.99 3.98
C MET A 74 -15.94 88.79 4.45
N ARG A 75 -15.18 89.86 4.71
CA ARG A 75 -13.84 89.77 5.32
C ARG A 75 -13.87 89.05 6.67
N SER A 76 -14.88 89.32 7.50
CA SER A 76 -15.08 88.61 8.77
C SER A 76 -15.33 87.11 8.59
N LYS A 77 -16.18 86.71 7.62
CA LYS A 77 -16.38 85.30 7.26
C LYS A 77 -15.11 84.61 6.76
N GLU A 78 -14.29 85.31 5.96
CA GLU A 78 -13.03 84.79 5.45
C GLU A 78 -12.01 84.53 6.57
N LEU A 79 -11.87 85.47 7.52
CA LEU A 79 -11.05 85.27 8.72
C LEU A 79 -11.56 84.09 9.57
N VAL A 80 -12.86 84.05 9.85
CA VAL A 80 -13.51 83.00 10.66
C VAL A 80 -13.42 81.62 9.99
N LYS A 81 -13.38 81.54 8.65
CA LYS A 81 -13.17 80.28 7.89
C LYS A 81 -11.83 79.60 8.24
N HIS A 82 -10.84 80.35 8.73
CA HIS A 82 -9.53 79.81 9.11
C HIS A 82 -9.38 79.62 10.64
N TRP A 83 -10.41 79.96 11.43
CA TRP A 83 -10.41 79.79 12.88
C TRP A 83 -10.75 78.33 13.27
N SER A 84 -9.69 77.58 13.59
CA SER A 84 -9.74 76.18 14.00
C SER A 84 -10.58 75.88 15.25
N ASN A 85 -10.83 76.91 16.08
CA ASN A 85 -11.63 76.82 17.32
C ASN A 85 -13.13 77.11 17.11
N THR A 86 -13.60 77.31 15.88
CA THR A 86 -15.03 77.42 15.58
C THR A 86 -15.73 76.07 15.73
N ILE A 87 -17.03 76.07 16.07
CA ILE A 87 -17.85 74.83 16.14
C ILE A 87 -17.83 74.08 14.79
N ALA A 88 -17.76 74.81 13.67
CA ALA A 88 -17.61 74.23 12.33
C ALA A 88 -16.24 73.55 12.15
N GLY A 89 -15.14 74.25 12.44
CA GLY A 89 -13.77 73.72 12.35
C GLY A 89 -13.53 72.53 13.28
N GLN A 90 -14.06 72.57 14.51
CA GLN A 90 -14.01 71.44 15.45
C GLN A 90 -14.78 70.21 14.93
N ARG A 91 -15.96 70.42 14.30
CA ARG A 91 -16.70 69.33 13.64
C ARG A 91 -15.95 68.76 12.45
N GLN A 92 -15.34 69.60 11.61
CA GLN A 92 -14.50 69.18 10.48
C GLN A 92 -13.30 68.34 10.98
N LYS A 93 -12.53 68.85 11.93
CA LYS A 93 -11.42 68.11 12.56
C LYS A 93 -11.88 66.78 13.18
N LYS A 94 -13.06 66.70 13.80
CA LYS A 94 -13.59 65.45 14.36
C LYS A 94 -14.01 64.46 13.27
N LEU A 95 -14.51 64.93 12.13
CA LEU A 95 -14.82 64.09 10.96
C LEU A 95 -13.54 63.62 10.24
N GLU A 96 -12.53 64.47 10.14
CA GLU A 96 -11.21 64.14 9.59
C GLU A 96 -10.48 63.13 10.46
N ALA A 97 -10.41 63.36 11.78
CA ALA A 97 -9.85 62.40 12.74
C ALA A 97 -10.61 61.07 12.73
N LYS A 98 -11.95 61.08 12.58
CA LYS A 98 -12.72 59.85 12.39
C LYS A 98 -12.34 59.15 11.08
N LYS A 99 -12.27 59.87 9.95
CA LYS A 99 -11.83 59.29 8.66
C LYS A 99 -10.43 58.68 8.75
N ILE A 100 -9.48 59.36 9.39
CA ILE A 100 -8.10 58.88 9.56
C ILE A 100 -8.09 57.59 10.40
N ARG A 101 -8.78 57.59 11.56
CA ARG A 101 -8.88 56.41 12.42
C ARG A 101 -9.59 55.24 11.73
N ASP A 102 -10.72 55.50 11.08
CA ASP A 102 -11.48 54.47 10.35
C ASP A 102 -10.67 53.92 9.16
N ALA A 103 -9.82 54.74 8.52
CA ALA A 103 -8.90 54.29 7.48
C ALA A 103 -7.75 53.43 8.03
N ILE A 104 -7.20 53.79 9.20
CA ILE A 104 -6.19 52.98 9.90
C ILE A 104 -6.78 51.63 10.31
N GLU A 105 -7.99 51.60 10.88
CA GLU A 105 -8.71 50.37 11.24
C GLU A 105 -8.96 49.48 10.00
N GLU A 106 -9.29 50.09 8.86
CA GLU A 106 -9.44 49.41 7.58
C GLU A 106 -8.11 49.01 6.91
N GLU A 107 -6.96 49.59 7.29
CA GLU A 107 -5.64 49.10 6.89
C GLU A 107 -5.19 47.94 7.79
N GLU A 108 -5.44 48.01 9.10
CA GLU A 108 -5.15 46.96 10.07
C GLU A 108 -5.94 45.68 9.73
N ARG A 109 -7.23 45.81 9.40
CA ARG A 109 -8.04 44.69 8.87
C ARG A 109 -7.42 44.04 7.64
N LYS A 110 -6.99 44.85 6.65
CA LYS A 110 -6.37 44.34 5.42
C LYS A 110 -5.02 43.66 5.68
N ARG A 111 -4.26 44.10 6.69
CA ARG A 111 -3.03 43.40 7.12
C ARG A 111 -3.37 42.05 7.73
N ILE A 112 -4.37 41.97 8.61
CA ILE A 112 -4.86 40.71 9.18
C ILE A 112 -5.39 39.76 8.09
N ASP A 113 -6.18 40.27 7.13
CA ASP A 113 -6.67 39.47 6.00
C ASP A 113 -5.53 38.92 5.13
N LEU A 114 -4.45 39.69 4.94
CA LEU A 114 -3.26 39.26 4.21
C LEU A 114 -2.42 38.25 5.01
N GLU A 115 -2.20 38.49 6.30
CA GLU A 115 -1.45 37.60 7.21
C GLU A 115 -2.17 36.24 7.36
N GLU A 116 -3.50 36.23 7.51
CA GLU A 116 -4.31 35.01 7.52
C GLU A 116 -4.32 34.32 6.15
N ALA A 117 -4.39 35.07 5.04
CA ALA A 117 -4.28 34.48 3.70
C ALA A 117 -2.91 33.85 3.43
N GLU A 118 -1.82 34.47 3.90
CA GLU A 118 -0.47 33.89 3.86
C GLU A 118 -0.35 32.66 4.76
N TYR A 119 -0.90 32.69 5.98
CA TYR A 119 -0.92 31.55 6.89
C TYR A 119 -1.70 30.36 6.31
N GLN A 120 -2.91 30.59 5.79
CA GLN A 120 -3.72 29.55 5.12
C GLN A 120 -3.02 29.03 3.85
N ALA A 121 -2.31 29.87 3.10
CA ALA A 121 -1.50 29.44 1.97
C ALA A 121 -0.29 28.59 2.41
N GLN A 122 0.35 28.91 3.53
CA GLN A 122 1.42 28.11 4.13
C GLN A 122 0.91 26.75 4.61
N VAL A 123 -0.16 26.70 5.41
CA VAL A 123 -0.80 25.45 5.88
C VAL A 123 -1.23 24.58 4.71
N ARG A 124 -1.82 25.17 3.66
CA ARG A 124 -2.19 24.44 2.43
C ARG A 124 -0.96 23.90 1.70
N LYS A 125 0.12 24.67 1.61
CA LYS A 125 1.39 24.25 1.00
C LYS A 125 2.01 23.09 1.77
N GLU A 126 2.09 23.17 3.10
CA GLU A 126 2.58 22.10 3.97
C GLU A 126 1.75 20.82 3.83
N ALA A 127 0.42 20.93 3.80
CA ALA A 127 -0.46 19.79 3.55
C ALA A 127 -0.21 19.13 2.17
N ILE A 128 0.07 19.94 1.14
CA ILE A 128 0.42 19.46 -0.21
C ILE A 128 1.80 18.78 -0.23
N GLU A 129 2.83 19.36 0.38
CA GLU A 129 4.15 18.72 0.45
C GLU A 129 4.14 17.45 1.31
N LYS A 130 3.34 17.41 2.38
CA LYS A 130 3.09 16.19 3.17
C LYS A 130 2.38 15.11 2.35
N ALA A 131 1.40 15.47 1.52
CA ALA A 131 0.75 14.53 0.61
C ALA A 131 1.70 14.01 -0.48
N LYS A 132 2.49 14.89 -1.10
CA LYS A 132 3.52 14.53 -2.09
C LYS A 132 4.56 13.57 -1.53
N THR A 133 5.11 13.86 -0.35
CA THR A 133 6.11 12.99 0.30
C THR A 133 5.52 11.63 0.68
N GLN A 134 4.26 11.58 1.13
CA GLN A 134 3.57 10.31 1.35
C GLN A 134 3.34 9.52 0.03
N GLN A 135 2.92 10.17 -1.05
CA GLN A 135 2.76 9.54 -2.36
C GLN A 135 4.10 9.01 -2.92
N TYR A 136 5.17 9.81 -2.80
CA TYR A 136 6.52 9.42 -3.19
C TYR A 136 7.03 8.20 -2.40
N TYR A 137 6.81 8.17 -1.08
CA TYR A 137 7.12 7.00 -0.23
C TYR A 137 6.22 5.78 -0.51
N GLN A 138 5.06 5.96 -1.14
CA GLN A 138 4.22 4.86 -1.61
C GLN A 138 4.66 4.30 -2.98
N THR A 139 5.65 4.88 -3.67
CA THR A 139 6.23 4.27 -4.88
C THR A 139 7.02 3.01 -4.53
N ASP A 140 6.92 1.95 -5.34
CA ASP A 140 7.60 0.67 -5.03
C ASP A 140 9.13 0.80 -5.07
N ARG A 141 9.65 1.73 -5.87
CA ARG A 141 11.07 2.12 -5.90
C ARG A 141 11.55 2.59 -4.51
N VAL A 142 10.79 3.49 -3.87
CA VAL A 142 11.12 4.02 -2.55
C VAL A 142 10.85 3.00 -1.44
N LYS A 143 9.76 2.23 -1.51
CA LYS A 143 9.52 1.10 -0.58
C LYS A 143 10.68 0.09 -0.56
N GLY A 144 11.19 -0.29 -1.72
CA GLY A 144 12.35 -1.19 -1.85
C GLY A 144 13.59 -0.59 -1.22
N PHE A 145 13.84 0.70 -1.44
CA PHE A 145 14.95 1.42 -0.83
C PHE A 145 14.82 1.58 0.70
N HIS A 146 13.61 1.83 1.22
CA HIS A 146 13.33 1.86 2.66
C HIS A 146 13.49 0.48 3.33
N SER A 147 13.16 -0.62 2.64
CA SER A 147 13.43 -1.96 3.18
C SER A 147 14.93 -2.26 3.27
N ALA A 148 15.72 -1.76 2.30
CA ALA A 148 17.18 -1.80 2.36
C ALA A 148 17.77 -0.89 3.45
N LEU A 149 17.15 0.26 3.73
CA LEU A 149 17.52 1.13 4.86
C LEU A 149 17.30 0.41 6.20
N LEU A 150 16.11 -0.19 6.40
CA LEU A 150 15.81 -0.99 7.59
C LEU A 150 16.80 -2.16 7.76
N LEU A 151 17.19 -2.82 6.66
CA LEU A 151 18.22 -3.87 6.70
C LEU A 151 19.60 -3.32 7.12
N ALA A 152 19.99 -2.12 6.68
CA ALA A 152 21.22 -1.48 7.12
C ALA A 152 21.22 -1.15 8.63
N GLU A 153 20.07 -0.81 9.21
CA GLU A 153 19.92 -0.62 10.66
C GLU A 153 19.97 -1.95 11.42
N VAL A 154 19.26 -2.98 10.95
CA VAL A 154 19.29 -4.33 11.53
C VAL A 154 20.71 -4.93 11.51
N LEU A 155 21.52 -4.63 10.48
CA LEU A 155 22.93 -5.04 10.44
C LEU A 155 23.77 -4.34 11.52
N LYS A 156 23.60 -3.02 11.71
CA LYS A 156 24.28 -2.26 12.76
C LYS A 156 23.91 -2.76 14.17
N GLU A 157 22.63 -2.98 14.42
CA GLU A 157 22.16 -3.56 15.70
C GLU A 157 22.73 -4.97 15.93
N ARG A 158 22.84 -5.79 14.87
CA ARG A 158 23.45 -7.12 14.94
C ARG A 158 24.95 -7.05 15.25
N GLU A 159 25.66 -6.08 14.71
CA GLU A 159 27.08 -5.85 15.01
C GLU A 159 27.26 -5.47 16.49
N ALA A 160 26.47 -4.52 17.01
CA ALA A 160 26.46 -4.16 18.43
C ALA A 160 26.11 -5.34 19.35
N GLN A 161 25.17 -6.22 18.95
CA GLN A 161 24.86 -7.46 19.69
C GLN A 161 26.03 -8.46 19.69
N ILE A 162 26.80 -8.55 18.61
CA ILE A 162 28.00 -9.40 18.53
C ILE A 162 29.11 -8.84 19.43
N GLU A 163 29.30 -7.52 19.47
CA GLU A 163 30.25 -6.87 20.39
C GLU A 163 29.86 -7.07 21.86
N LEU A 164 28.60 -6.83 22.21
CA LEU A 164 28.09 -7.09 23.56
C LEU A 164 28.27 -8.55 23.98
N LYS A 165 28.09 -9.50 23.05
CA LYS A 165 28.33 -10.93 23.29
C LYS A 165 29.82 -11.22 23.51
N ARG A 166 30.72 -10.61 22.73
CA ARG A 166 32.18 -10.74 22.92
C ARG A 166 32.63 -10.17 24.27
N LEU A 167 32.14 -8.99 24.65
CA LEU A 167 32.45 -8.37 25.95
C LEU A 167 31.99 -9.25 27.11
N LYS A 168 30.75 -9.76 27.07
CA LYS A 168 30.26 -10.73 28.07
C LYS A 168 31.12 -12.00 28.13
N GLN A 169 31.51 -12.56 26.99
CA GLN A 169 32.39 -13.74 26.93
C GLN A 169 33.82 -13.49 27.41
N ASN A 170 34.30 -12.25 27.41
CA ASN A 170 35.62 -11.92 27.95
C ASN A 170 35.53 -11.70 29.47
N ALA A 171 34.50 -10.98 29.93
CA ALA A 171 34.24 -10.81 31.37
C ALA A 171 34.02 -12.16 32.09
N THR A 172 33.31 -13.13 31.49
CA THR A 172 33.21 -14.47 32.10
C THR A 172 34.57 -15.16 32.18
N LYS A 173 35.39 -15.13 31.12
CA LYS A 173 36.74 -15.72 31.14
C LYS A 173 37.66 -15.07 32.17
N GLU A 174 37.48 -13.79 32.47
CA GLU A 174 38.24 -13.08 33.50
C GLU A 174 37.80 -13.52 34.91
N ILE A 175 36.50 -13.72 35.14
CA ILE A 175 35.97 -14.34 36.36
C ILE A 175 36.47 -15.79 36.50
N ASP A 176 36.36 -16.60 35.43
CA ASP A 176 36.83 -17.99 35.41
C ASP A 176 38.32 -18.08 35.74
N ARG A 177 39.15 -17.18 35.19
CA ARG A 177 40.59 -17.07 35.51
C ARG A 177 40.83 -16.68 36.97
N GLY A 178 40.04 -15.76 37.52
CA GLY A 178 40.13 -15.36 38.93
C GLY A 178 39.81 -16.52 39.88
N ILE A 179 38.75 -17.28 39.58
CA ILE A 179 38.37 -18.48 40.32
C ILE A 179 39.46 -19.56 40.23
N LEU A 180 39.99 -19.81 39.03
CA LEU A 180 41.09 -20.77 38.83
C LEU A 180 42.36 -20.37 39.61
N ALA A 181 42.72 -19.08 39.61
CA ALA A 181 43.87 -18.57 40.35
C ALA A 181 43.68 -18.72 41.88
N GLU A 182 42.46 -18.48 42.39
CA GLU A 182 42.14 -18.68 43.80
C GLU A 182 42.19 -20.17 44.19
N ILE A 183 41.68 -21.07 43.35
CA ILE A 183 41.80 -22.52 43.54
C ILE A 183 43.27 -22.93 43.59
N THR A 184 44.09 -22.54 42.61
CA THR A 184 45.52 -22.90 42.61
C THR A 184 46.26 -22.37 43.84
N SER A 185 45.93 -21.16 44.33
CA SER A 185 46.56 -20.63 45.55
C SER A 185 46.14 -21.39 46.81
N ARG A 186 44.87 -21.85 46.90
CA ARG A 186 44.41 -22.72 47.99
C ARG A 186 45.08 -24.10 47.95
N ASP A 187 45.22 -24.68 46.76
CA ASP A 187 45.92 -25.97 46.57
C ASP A 187 47.41 -25.87 46.93
N GLU A 188 48.08 -24.78 46.54
CA GLU A 188 49.46 -24.46 46.95
C GLU A 188 49.59 -24.30 48.47
N GLN A 189 48.66 -23.58 49.12
CA GLN A 189 48.63 -23.41 50.58
C GLN A 189 48.44 -24.75 51.30
N ALA A 190 47.47 -25.57 50.87
CA ALA A 190 47.23 -26.89 51.43
C ALA A 190 48.45 -27.82 51.28
N LEU A 191 49.13 -27.75 50.13
CA LEU A 191 50.35 -28.52 49.86
C LEU A 191 51.57 -28.03 50.67
N VAL A 192 51.62 -26.74 51.03
CA VAL A 192 52.60 -26.21 52.00
C VAL A 192 52.27 -26.67 53.43
N GLU A 193 51.01 -26.61 53.86
CA GLU A 193 50.58 -27.13 55.16
C GLU A 193 50.86 -28.63 55.31
N GLU A 194 50.61 -29.44 54.27
CA GLU A 194 50.87 -30.87 54.31
C GLU A 194 52.37 -31.17 54.44
N LYS A 195 53.22 -30.43 53.69
CA LYS A 195 54.69 -30.49 53.84
C LYS A 195 55.13 -30.13 55.25
N GLN A 196 54.55 -29.11 55.88
CA GLN A 196 54.86 -28.74 57.26
C GLN A 196 54.44 -29.83 58.26
N LYS A 197 53.22 -30.35 58.16
CA LYS A 197 52.71 -31.44 59.01
C LYS A 197 53.53 -32.72 58.87
N ASN A 198 53.95 -33.05 57.64
CA ASN A 198 54.81 -34.21 57.38
C ASN A 198 56.27 -33.99 57.87
N LEU A 199 56.78 -32.74 57.87
CA LEU A 199 58.06 -32.41 58.51
C LEU A 199 57.99 -32.50 60.04
N GLN A 200 56.93 -32.00 60.67
CA GLN A 200 56.68 -32.11 62.11
C GLN A 200 56.62 -33.57 62.54
N ARG A 201 55.80 -34.40 61.88
CA ARG A 201 55.74 -35.86 62.11
C ARG A 201 57.11 -36.54 62.00
N LYS A 202 57.95 -36.10 61.07
CA LYS A 202 59.31 -36.63 60.92
C LYS A 202 60.22 -36.22 62.10
N GLN A 203 60.12 -34.99 62.58
CA GLN A 203 60.84 -34.51 63.76
C GLN A 203 60.37 -35.24 65.04
N GLU A 204 59.06 -35.44 65.21
CA GLU A 204 58.49 -36.25 66.29
C GLU A 204 59.01 -37.70 66.25
N GLN A 205 59.00 -38.34 65.08
CA GLN A 205 59.56 -39.69 64.90
C GLN A 205 61.06 -39.75 65.21
N GLN A 206 61.83 -38.71 64.87
CA GLN A 206 63.24 -38.62 65.22
C GLN A 206 63.45 -38.49 66.74
N ALA A 207 62.71 -37.60 67.41
CA ALA A 207 62.78 -37.44 68.86
C ALA A 207 62.35 -38.70 69.62
N VAL A 208 61.32 -39.40 69.14
CA VAL A 208 60.89 -40.70 69.68
C VAL A 208 62.00 -41.75 69.48
N ALA A 209 62.61 -41.84 68.29
CA ALA A 209 63.72 -42.77 68.06
C ALA A 209 64.95 -42.47 68.94
N GLU A 210 65.27 -41.20 69.18
CA GLU A 210 66.35 -40.78 70.08
C GLU A 210 66.06 -41.13 71.54
N SER A 211 64.84 -40.88 72.03
CA SER A 211 64.43 -41.26 73.40
C SER A 211 64.37 -42.78 73.60
N LEU A 212 63.92 -43.56 72.61
CA LEU A 212 64.00 -45.03 72.63
C LEU A 212 65.45 -45.52 72.68
N LYS A 213 66.36 -44.87 71.94
CA LYS A 213 67.80 -45.19 71.98
C LYS A 213 68.39 -44.91 73.38
N GLN A 214 68.00 -43.81 74.03
CA GLN A 214 68.39 -43.54 75.42
C GLN A 214 67.86 -44.60 76.38
N GLN A 215 66.57 -44.96 76.28
CA GLN A 215 65.97 -46.02 77.11
C GLN A 215 66.66 -47.39 76.94
N ILE A 216 67.11 -47.74 75.72
CA ILE A 216 67.89 -48.96 75.47
C ILE A 216 69.25 -48.89 76.18
N MET A 217 69.95 -47.75 76.12
CA MET A 217 71.21 -47.55 76.83
C MET A 217 71.04 -47.63 78.36
N ASP A 218 69.97 -47.04 78.91
CA ASP A 218 69.65 -47.13 80.34
C ASP A 218 69.32 -48.57 80.76
N GLN A 219 68.57 -49.33 79.95
CA GLN A 219 68.32 -50.76 80.20
C GLN A 219 69.61 -51.59 80.12
N GLU A 220 70.53 -51.26 79.22
CA GLU A 220 71.83 -51.91 79.17
C GLU A 220 72.69 -51.63 80.41
N VAL A 221 72.64 -50.42 80.95
CA VAL A 221 73.33 -50.07 82.21
C VAL A 221 72.73 -50.86 83.37
N LYS A 222 71.39 -50.90 83.50
CA LYS A 222 70.71 -51.70 84.53
C LYS A 222 71.05 -53.20 84.42
N LYS A 223 70.99 -53.77 83.22
CA LYS A 223 71.41 -55.17 82.96
C LYS A 223 72.90 -55.44 83.21
N LYS A 224 73.75 -54.41 83.29
CA LYS A 224 75.17 -54.54 83.72
C LYS A 224 75.28 -54.50 85.24
N GLN A 225 74.46 -53.70 85.93
CA GLN A 225 74.35 -53.63 87.40
C GLN A 225 73.74 -54.91 87.99
N GLU A 226 72.60 -55.39 87.47
CA GLU A 226 71.97 -56.67 87.83
C GLU A 226 72.97 -57.85 87.73
N LYS A 227 73.82 -57.84 86.70
CA LYS A 227 74.89 -58.85 86.50
C LYS A 227 76.12 -58.69 87.40
N GLN A 228 76.23 -57.59 88.13
CA GLN A 228 77.20 -57.41 89.20
C GLN A 228 76.59 -57.87 90.54
N GLU A 229 75.34 -57.50 90.81
CA GLU A 229 74.59 -57.91 92.01
C GLU A 229 74.46 -59.45 92.10
N ILE A 230 74.04 -60.12 91.01
CA ILE A 230 73.96 -61.59 90.94
C ILE A 230 75.30 -62.29 91.22
N LYS A 231 76.44 -61.64 90.97
CA LYS A 231 77.77 -62.20 91.33
C LYS A 231 78.04 -62.10 92.82
N MET A 232 77.77 -60.94 93.42
CA MET A 232 77.88 -60.76 94.88
C MET A 232 76.96 -61.73 95.64
N GLU A 233 75.74 -61.93 95.13
CA GLU A 233 74.80 -62.92 95.68
C GLU A 233 75.32 -64.35 95.53
N ALA A 234 75.89 -64.73 94.38
CA ALA A 234 76.46 -66.06 94.17
C ALA A 234 77.64 -66.35 95.12
N GLU A 235 78.51 -65.36 95.35
CA GLU A 235 79.64 -65.45 96.28
C GLU A 235 79.17 -65.64 97.74
N GLU A 236 78.14 -64.91 98.18
CA GLU A 236 77.56 -65.10 99.52
C GLU A 236 76.74 -66.40 99.63
N ILE A 237 76.11 -66.89 98.54
CA ILE A 237 75.45 -68.20 98.51
C ILE A 237 76.46 -69.35 98.67
N GLU A 238 77.65 -69.28 98.04
CA GLU A 238 78.71 -70.27 98.29
C GLU A 238 79.18 -70.25 99.74
N ARG A 239 79.31 -69.06 100.34
CA ARG A 239 79.65 -68.89 101.76
C ARG A 239 78.60 -69.53 102.69
N LEU A 240 77.30 -69.28 102.44
CA LEU A 240 76.20 -69.86 103.22
C LEU A 240 76.08 -71.39 103.04
N LYS A 241 76.30 -71.90 101.83
CA LYS A 241 76.36 -73.34 101.53
C LYS A 241 77.44 -74.04 102.35
N ASN A 242 78.62 -73.44 102.48
CA ASN A 242 79.71 -73.98 103.28
C ASN A 242 79.38 -74.01 104.78
N LEU A 243 78.63 -73.02 105.28
CA LEU A 243 78.13 -73.00 106.66
C LEU A 243 77.09 -74.12 106.91
N HIS A 244 76.12 -74.29 106.00
CA HIS A 244 75.08 -75.31 106.12
C HIS A 244 75.63 -76.76 106.06
N LEU A 245 76.70 -77.00 105.30
CA LEU A 245 77.39 -78.30 105.29
C LEU A 245 78.02 -78.64 106.65
N TRP A 246 78.51 -77.64 107.39
CA TRP A 246 79.02 -77.82 108.75
C TRP A 246 77.88 -78.12 109.75
N GLU A 247 76.74 -77.42 109.64
CA GLU A 247 75.57 -77.67 110.49
C GLU A 247 74.94 -79.06 110.26
N LEU A 248 74.88 -79.54 109.01
CA LEU A 248 74.34 -80.87 108.68
C LEU A 248 75.09 -81.99 109.41
N SER A 249 76.42 -81.92 109.47
CA SER A 249 77.27 -82.88 110.21
C SER A 249 76.88 -82.95 111.69
N MET A 250 76.59 -81.79 112.30
CA MET A 250 76.15 -81.69 113.70
C MET A 250 74.71 -82.19 113.93
N GLN A 251 73.83 -82.13 112.92
CA GLN A 251 72.46 -82.67 113.01
C GLN A 251 72.41 -84.18 112.79
N GLU A 252 73.21 -84.71 111.87
CA GLU A 252 73.25 -86.14 111.55
C GLU A 252 73.71 -86.97 112.76
N HIS A 253 74.61 -86.38 113.58
CA HIS A 253 75.03 -86.91 114.88
C HIS A 253 73.89 -87.07 115.90
N LYS A 254 72.81 -86.28 115.81
CA LYS A 254 71.63 -86.34 116.70
C LYS A 254 70.54 -87.29 116.21
N LYS A 255 70.29 -87.33 114.89
CA LYS A 255 69.20 -88.14 114.29
C LYS A 255 69.37 -89.66 114.46
N GLN A 256 70.56 -90.13 114.85
CA GLN A 256 70.78 -91.53 115.23
C GLN A 256 70.14 -91.92 116.57
N GLU A 257 69.81 -90.96 117.44
CA GLU A 257 69.20 -91.21 118.74
C GLU A 257 67.67 -91.38 118.63
N GLU A 258 67.01 -90.47 117.92
CA GLU A 258 65.54 -90.39 117.82
C GLU A 258 64.91 -91.61 117.14
N LYS A 259 65.61 -92.20 116.16
CA LYS A 259 65.08 -93.25 115.27
C LYS A 259 64.65 -94.54 115.99
N LYS A 260 65.04 -94.71 117.26
CA LYS A 260 64.68 -95.83 118.14
C LYS A 260 63.25 -95.75 118.70
N SER A 261 62.53 -94.63 118.52
CA SER A 261 61.24 -94.36 119.17
C SER A 261 59.99 -94.70 118.33
N LEU A 262 60.03 -94.47 117.02
CA LEU A 262 58.83 -94.22 116.20
C LEU A 262 58.08 -95.49 115.73
N LEU A 263 58.63 -96.69 115.91
CA LEU A 263 58.20 -97.92 115.22
C LEU A 263 56.85 -98.53 115.70
N LYS A 264 56.05 -97.84 116.54
CA LYS A 264 54.99 -98.45 117.37
C LYS A 264 53.53 -98.13 116.99
N ALA A 265 53.25 -97.29 115.99
CA ALA A 265 51.97 -96.55 115.93
C ALA A 265 51.05 -96.76 114.69
N ASN A 266 51.40 -97.59 113.70
CA ASN A 266 50.86 -97.46 112.33
C ASN A 266 49.99 -98.63 111.84
N PHE A 267 48.83 -98.92 112.44
CA PHE A 267 48.09 -100.18 112.17
C PHE A 267 46.54 -100.11 112.01
N GLU A 268 45.89 -98.94 111.95
CA GLU A 268 44.47 -98.83 112.41
C GLU A 268 43.35 -98.30 111.45
N HIS A 269 43.56 -97.93 110.18
CA HIS A 269 42.48 -97.25 109.38
C HIS A 269 42.44 -97.48 107.84
N MET A 270 41.23 -97.63 107.26
CA MET A 270 40.90 -97.39 105.82
C MET A 270 39.37 -97.25 105.56
N THR A 271 38.94 -96.63 104.45
CA THR A 271 37.51 -96.28 104.13
C THR A 271 37.16 -96.25 102.61
N ASN A 272 35.88 -96.02 102.27
CA ASN A 272 35.24 -96.24 100.93
C ASN A 272 34.80 -94.93 100.20
N VAL A 273 34.32 -95.00 98.93
CA VAL A 273 34.25 -93.84 98.01
C VAL A 273 33.15 -93.77 96.90
N GLU A 274 32.60 -94.87 96.39
CA GLU A 274 32.55 -95.04 94.89
C GLU A 274 31.46 -94.36 94.02
N VAL A 275 30.19 -94.25 94.44
CA VAL A 275 29.04 -94.78 93.62
C VAL A 275 28.48 -93.96 92.41
N MET A 276 27.46 -93.10 92.57
CA MET A 276 26.41 -92.82 91.54
C MET A 276 26.81 -92.05 90.26
N ARG A 277 26.06 -92.18 89.14
CA ARG A 277 26.19 -91.35 87.88
C ARG A 277 25.02 -91.49 86.85
N ALA A 278 24.81 -90.41 86.08
CA ALA A 278 24.32 -90.24 84.68
C ALA A 278 23.00 -90.87 84.13
N ALA A 279 22.22 -90.06 83.36
CA ALA A 279 21.20 -90.44 82.35
C ALA A 279 20.81 -89.20 81.46
N GLU A 280 20.70 -89.29 80.12
CA GLU A 280 20.33 -88.12 79.27
C GLU A 280 19.90 -88.39 77.79
N ALA A 281 19.32 -87.34 77.18
CA ALA A 281 19.36 -86.87 75.77
C ALA A 281 19.10 -87.79 74.53
N GLN A 282 17.93 -87.60 73.87
CA GLN A 282 17.63 -87.89 72.44
C GLN A 282 16.46 -87.00 71.93
N ARG A 283 16.39 -86.58 70.64
CA ARG A 283 15.09 -86.18 70.01
C ARG A 283 14.90 -86.15 68.46
N LEU A 284 15.35 -85.12 67.72
CA LEU A 284 14.54 -84.47 66.64
C LEU A 284 15.33 -84.14 65.35
N GLU A 285 14.85 -84.61 64.17
CA GLU A 285 15.49 -84.37 62.86
C GLU A 285 14.56 -84.17 61.61
N GLU A 286 13.22 -83.98 61.73
CA GLU A 286 12.28 -84.39 60.65
C GLU A 286 11.66 -83.36 59.63
N GLU A 287 11.88 -82.03 59.65
CA GLU A 287 10.90 -81.07 59.04
C GLU A 287 11.11 -80.42 57.62
N GLU A 288 12.26 -80.46 56.93
CA GLU A 288 12.58 -79.39 55.92
C GLU A 288 12.03 -79.44 54.45
N GLU A 289 11.82 -80.57 53.77
CA GLU A 289 12.01 -80.62 52.29
C GLU A 289 10.98 -79.97 51.31
N LYS A 290 9.76 -79.55 51.71
CA LYS A 290 8.57 -79.57 50.79
C LYS A 290 8.30 -78.42 49.80
N ARG A 291 9.18 -77.44 49.51
CA ARG A 291 8.72 -76.09 49.02
C ARG A 291 9.33 -75.48 47.71
N LYS A 292 9.48 -76.20 46.57
CA LYS A 292 10.32 -75.69 45.44
C LYS A 292 9.90 -75.73 43.93
N GLN A 293 8.67 -76.09 43.51
CA GLN A 293 8.42 -76.42 42.07
C GLN A 293 7.40 -75.60 41.21
N LEU A 294 6.67 -74.58 41.71
CA LEU A 294 5.45 -74.08 41.01
C LEU A 294 5.56 -72.81 40.11
N ALA A 295 6.74 -72.22 39.87
CA ALA A 295 6.82 -70.87 39.27
C ALA A 295 6.84 -70.77 37.72
N ASN A 296 7.47 -71.72 37.01
CA ASN A 296 8.06 -71.46 35.68
C ASN A 296 7.13 -71.58 34.43
N HIS A 297 5.80 -71.43 34.56
CA HIS A 297 4.89 -71.79 33.45
C HIS A 297 3.98 -70.67 32.88
N LYS A 298 4.01 -69.42 33.38
CA LYS A 298 2.99 -68.40 33.03
C LYS A 298 3.36 -67.33 31.99
N GLU A 299 4.63 -67.13 31.62
CA GLU A 299 5.01 -65.97 30.79
C GLU A 299 4.94 -66.16 29.26
N LYS A 300 5.11 -67.38 28.74
CA LYS A 300 5.25 -67.60 27.27
C LYS A 300 3.99 -67.30 26.43
N MET A 301 2.82 -67.14 27.04
CA MET A 301 1.54 -66.99 26.31
C MET A 301 1.25 -65.57 25.76
N LYS A 302 1.96 -64.53 26.20
CA LYS A 302 1.51 -63.13 25.97
C LYS A 302 1.99 -62.49 24.66
N LYS A 303 2.92 -63.10 23.91
CA LYS A 303 3.63 -62.44 22.79
C LYS A 303 3.06 -62.71 21.38
N MET A 304 2.08 -63.61 21.23
CA MET A 304 1.51 -64.05 19.93
C MET A 304 0.19 -63.34 19.52
N ARG A 305 -0.05 -62.10 19.98
CA ARG A 305 -1.36 -61.40 19.80
C ARG A 305 -1.26 -59.90 19.43
N LYS A 306 -0.20 -59.46 18.72
CA LYS A 306 -0.05 -58.05 18.33
C LYS A 306 0.44 -57.76 16.90
N GLU A 307 0.48 -58.77 16.03
CA GLU A 307 1.03 -58.66 14.68
C GLU A 307 -0.03 -59.01 13.61
N LYS A 308 -1.30 -58.60 13.81
CA LYS A 308 -2.40 -58.98 12.90
C LYS A 308 -3.61 -58.04 12.78
N GLU A 309 -3.46 -56.74 13.10
CA GLU A 309 -4.57 -55.76 13.03
C GLU A 309 -4.31 -54.56 12.09
N GLU A 310 -3.07 -54.31 11.65
CA GLU A 310 -2.74 -53.11 10.84
C GLU A 310 -2.81 -53.31 9.30
N GLU A 311 -3.08 -54.52 8.80
CA GLU A 311 -3.35 -54.76 7.37
C GLU A 311 -4.70 -54.18 6.88
N MET A 312 -5.61 -53.81 7.80
CA MET A 312 -7.00 -53.47 7.50
C MET A 312 -7.27 -52.01 7.04
N PHE A 313 -6.24 -51.24 6.67
CA PHE A 313 -6.39 -49.84 6.22
C PHE A 313 -6.48 -49.66 4.69
N ARG A 314 -6.79 -50.72 3.91
CA ARG A 314 -6.72 -50.70 2.43
C ARG A 314 -8.02 -50.96 1.65
N GLU A 315 -9.18 -51.10 2.30
CA GLU A 315 -10.41 -51.54 1.62
C GLU A 315 -11.59 -50.54 1.54
N GLN A 316 -11.52 -49.36 2.16
CA GLN A 316 -12.71 -48.48 2.33
C GLN A 316 -12.99 -47.42 1.24
N GLN A 317 -12.29 -47.39 0.09
CA GLN A 317 -12.66 -46.51 -1.05
C GLN A 317 -12.73 -47.24 -2.40
N LYS A 318 -13.49 -48.34 -2.45
CA LYS A 318 -13.97 -48.98 -3.70
C LYS A 318 -15.51 -49.01 -3.80
N HIS A 319 -16.19 -47.97 -3.27
CA HIS A 319 -17.65 -47.94 -3.15
C HIS A 319 -18.33 -46.64 -3.61
N ARG A 320 -17.82 -46.00 -4.67
CA ARG A 320 -18.57 -45.00 -5.45
C ARG A 320 -18.35 -45.19 -6.96
N GLU A 321 -19.36 -44.78 -7.73
CA GLU A 321 -19.34 -44.66 -9.20
C GLU A 321 -18.98 -45.92 -10.03
N LYS A 322 -19.60 -47.06 -9.69
CA LYS A 322 -19.75 -48.21 -10.62
C LYS A 322 -21.19 -48.38 -11.15
N MET A 323 -21.99 -47.30 -11.16
CA MET A 323 -23.45 -47.34 -11.40
C MET A 323 -23.99 -46.27 -12.36
N THR A 324 -23.20 -45.84 -13.35
CA THR A 324 -23.66 -45.00 -14.49
C THR A 324 -23.24 -45.59 -15.85
N GLN A 325 -23.34 -46.92 -15.97
CA GLN A 325 -23.38 -47.59 -17.27
C GLN A 325 -24.83 -47.67 -17.79
N LYS A 326 -24.97 -47.63 -19.13
CA LYS A 326 -26.18 -47.95 -19.94
C LYS A 326 -27.35 -46.95 -19.88
N LEU A 327 -27.48 -46.14 -20.95
CA LEU A 327 -28.74 -45.94 -21.68
C LEU A 327 -28.56 -45.11 -22.98
N SER A 328 -27.78 -45.60 -23.95
CA SER A 328 -27.82 -45.09 -25.34
C SER A 328 -27.29 -46.06 -26.40
N ASP A 329 -27.40 -47.37 -26.17
CA ASP A 329 -27.24 -48.35 -27.24
C ASP A 329 -28.59 -48.54 -27.97
N GLU A 330 -28.50 -48.71 -29.29
CA GLU A 330 -29.55 -49.21 -30.20
C GLU A 330 -30.78 -48.32 -30.52
N LYS A 331 -30.67 -47.59 -31.65
CA LYS A 331 -31.62 -47.73 -32.78
C LYS A 331 -31.00 -47.27 -34.11
N LYS A 332 -31.15 -48.07 -35.19
CA LYS A 332 -30.35 -48.02 -36.43
C LYS A 332 -31.22 -47.96 -37.72
N LYS A 333 -31.10 -46.90 -38.55
CA LYS A 333 -31.22 -46.80 -40.05
C LYS A 333 -32.61 -46.90 -40.82
N LEU A 334 -32.68 -46.27 -42.03
CA LEU A 334 -33.72 -46.24 -43.14
C LEU A 334 -34.89 -45.18 -43.04
N ILE A 335 -35.73 -44.79 -44.05
CA ILE A 335 -36.04 -45.22 -45.47
C ILE A 335 -36.30 -44.06 -46.53
N ARG A 336 -37.32 -44.06 -47.43
CA ARG A 336 -37.40 -43.29 -48.75
C ARG A 336 -38.80 -43.13 -49.49
N ASN A 337 -38.95 -42.12 -50.42
CA ASN A 337 -39.76 -41.98 -51.71
C ASN A 337 -41.15 -41.20 -51.90
N GLU A 338 -41.72 -41.09 -53.15
CA GLU A 338 -42.42 -39.91 -53.88
C GLU A 338 -43.76 -40.19 -54.71
N GLU A 339 -44.51 -39.20 -55.34
CA GLU A 339 -45.48 -39.30 -56.56
C GLU A 339 -46.33 -37.99 -57.05
N GLU A 340 -47.11 -37.99 -58.20
CA GLU A 340 -47.74 -36.79 -58.96
C GLU A 340 -49.09 -36.91 -59.87
N ILE A 341 -49.83 -35.77 -60.21
CA ILE A 341 -50.64 -35.32 -61.47
C ILE A 341 -52.20 -35.58 -61.86
N ILE A 342 -52.92 -34.66 -62.64
CA ILE A 342 -54.38 -34.72 -63.21
C ILE A 342 -54.84 -33.75 -64.43
N THR A 343 -56.15 -33.64 -64.92
CA THR A 343 -56.66 -33.11 -66.31
C THR A 343 -57.94 -32.13 -66.52
N LYS A 344 -58.77 -32.12 -67.66
CA LYS A 344 -59.70 -31.01 -68.25
C LYS A 344 -60.92 -31.36 -69.28
N ALA A 345 -61.63 -30.40 -70.02
CA ALA A 345 -62.94 -30.50 -70.85
C ALA A 345 -63.21 -29.65 -72.22
N LEU A 346 -64.47 -29.48 -72.80
CA LEU A 346 -64.89 -29.14 -74.27
C LEU A 346 -66.23 -28.26 -74.61
N ALA A 347 -66.60 -27.84 -75.89
CA ALA A 347 -67.82 -26.97 -76.35
C ALA A 347 -68.33 -26.85 -77.91
N GLU A 348 -69.33 -25.94 -78.30
CA GLU A 348 -69.79 -25.23 -79.62
C GLU A 348 -70.93 -25.62 -80.72
N GLN A 349 -71.56 -24.65 -81.51
CA GLN A 349 -72.57 -24.78 -82.70
C GLN A 349 -73.14 -23.52 -83.55
N GLU A 350 -73.94 -23.64 -84.69
CA GLU A 350 -74.55 -22.60 -85.68
C GLU A 350 -75.79 -23.09 -86.61
N ALA A 351 -76.54 -22.51 -87.64
CA ALA A 351 -76.92 -21.21 -88.38
C ALA A 351 -78.09 -21.35 -89.51
N ARG A 352 -78.69 -20.30 -90.23
CA ARG A 352 -79.71 -20.35 -91.43
C ARG A 352 -80.35 -19.00 -92.08
N LEU A 353 -80.86 -18.91 -93.38
CA LEU A 353 -81.78 -17.83 -94.02
C LEU A 353 -82.28 -17.95 -95.56
N VAL A 354 -83.17 -17.04 -96.17
CA VAL A 354 -83.39 -16.54 -97.64
C VAL A 354 -84.87 -16.26 -98.23
N ARG A 355 -85.07 -15.44 -99.33
CA ARG A 355 -86.34 -14.77 -99.86
C ARG A 355 -86.17 -13.69 -101.00
N GLU A 356 -87.15 -12.78 -101.15
CA GLU A 356 -86.96 -11.29 -101.28
C GLU A 356 -86.41 -10.54 -102.55
N GLN A 357 -86.41 -11.05 -103.80
CA GLN A 357 -85.46 -10.48 -104.82
C GLN A 357 -85.87 -9.43 -105.91
N ARG A 358 -87.10 -9.34 -106.47
CA ARG A 358 -87.29 -8.69 -107.81
C ARG A 358 -87.74 -7.22 -107.92
N GLU A 359 -88.50 -6.63 -106.99
CA GLU A 359 -88.84 -5.18 -107.06
C GLU A 359 -87.61 -4.24 -107.01
N LYS A 360 -86.44 -4.81 -106.72
CA LYS A 360 -85.16 -4.13 -106.60
C LYS A 360 -84.71 -3.51 -107.94
N GLU A 361 -85.21 -3.95 -109.10
CA GLU A 361 -84.60 -3.72 -110.44
C GLU A 361 -84.89 -2.39 -111.16
N GLU A 362 -86.09 -1.80 -111.09
CA GLU A 362 -86.32 -0.48 -111.74
C GLU A 362 -86.05 0.70 -110.81
N LYS A 363 -86.38 0.55 -109.52
CA LYS A 363 -85.81 1.37 -108.44
C LYS A 363 -84.29 1.48 -108.64
N HIS A 364 -83.62 0.36 -108.98
CA HIS A 364 -82.20 0.28 -109.30
C HIS A 364 -81.68 1.29 -110.33
N ARG A 365 -82.44 1.68 -111.37
CA ARG A 365 -81.88 2.48 -112.49
C ARG A 365 -81.78 3.98 -112.18
N ALA A 366 -82.84 4.59 -111.66
CA ALA A 366 -82.78 5.96 -111.15
C ALA A 366 -81.91 6.04 -109.87
N MET A 367 -81.95 4.99 -109.05
CA MET A 367 -81.00 4.79 -107.97
C MET A 367 -79.56 4.67 -108.48
N LEU A 368 -79.28 4.04 -109.63
CA LEU A 368 -77.92 3.91 -110.19
C LEU A 368 -77.32 5.23 -110.67
N THR A 369 -78.10 6.14 -111.27
CA THR A 369 -77.59 7.47 -111.68
C THR A 369 -77.41 8.39 -110.48
N SER A 370 -78.34 8.38 -109.52
CA SER A 370 -78.17 9.05 -108.22
C SER A 370 -76.96 8.48 -107.46
N ILE A 371 -76.80 7.15 -107.42
CA ILE A 371 -75.62 6.45 -106.91
C ILE A 371 -74.37 6.82 -107.69
N ALA A 372 -74.41 7.08 -109.00
CA ALA A 372 -73.23 7.48 -109.76
C ALA A 372 -72.74 8.88 -109.34
N ALA A 373 -73.66 9.85 -109.23
CA ALA A 373 -73.34 11.19 -108.73
C ALA A 373 -72.89 11.15 -107.26
N HIS A 374 -73.63 10.44 -106.41
CA HIS A 374 -73.28 10.21 -104.99
C HIS A 374 -71.95 9.47 -104.85
N ARG A 375 -71.63 8.49 -105.70
CA ARG A 375 -70.32 7.80 -105.73
C ARG A 375 -69.21 8.75 -106.14
N GLN A 376 -69.43 9.69 -107.07
CA GLN A 376 -68.42 10.68 -107.42
C GLN A 376 -68.21 11.71 -106.29
N ALA A 377 -69.28 12.14 -105.62
CA ALA A 377 -69.20 12.97 -104.42
C ALA A 377 -68.46 12.23 -103.27
N MET A 378 -68.95 11.04 -102.88
CA MET A 378 -68.31 10.17 -101.89
C MET A 378 -66.87 9.79 -102.26
N LYS A 379 -66.53 9.66 -103.55
CA LYS A 379 -65.14 9.40 -103.97
C LYS A 379 -64.25 10.61 -103.72
N ARG A 380 -64.71 11.83 -104.04
CA ARG A 380 -63.99 13.08 -103.71
C ARG A 380 -63.90 13.32 -102.21
N GLU A 381 -64.98 13.07 -101.48
CA GLU A 381 -65.03 13.19 -100.02
C GLU A 381 -64.13 12.16 -99.34
N ASN A 382 -64.10 10.92 -99.83
CA ASN A 382 -63.16 9.90 -99.37
C ASN A 382 -61.71 10.21 -99.79
N GLU A 383 -61.48 10.80 -100.97
CA GLU A 383 -60.15 11.28 -101.38
C GLU A 383 -59.65 12.40 -100.46
N GLN A 384 -60.53 13.34 -100.09
CA GLN A 384 -60.24 14.38 -99.10
C GLN A 384 -60.01 13.79 -97.71
N LYS A 385 -60.85 12.87 -97.23
CA LYS A 385 -60.68 12.17 -95.95
C LYS A 385 -59.37 11.36 -95.91
N VAL A 386 -59.02 10.65 -96.97
CA VAL A 386 -57.76 9.92 -97.09
C VAL A 386 -56.56 10.88 -97.10
N GLU A 387 -56.67 12.05 -97.72
CA GLU A 387 -55.59 13.05 -97.68
C GLU A 387 -55.47 13.74 -96.31
N GLU A 388 -56.59 14.03 -95.64
CA GLU A 388 -56.61 14.46 -94.25
C GLU A 388 -56.04 13.38 -93.30
N GLU A 389 -56.38 12.10 -93.50
CA GLU A 389 -55.85 10.97 -92.74
C GLU A 389 -54.35 10.79 -92.98
N ARG A 390 -53.87 11.02 -94.21
CA ARG A 390 -52.42 11.06 -94.52
C ARG A 390 -51.73 12.22 -93.82
N GLN A 391 -52.31 13.43 -93.84
CA GLN A 391 -51.76 14.59 -93.13
C GLN A 391 -51.71 14.36 -91.62
N LYS A 392 -52.82 13.91 -91.02
CA LYS A 392 -52.89 13.53 -89.59
C LYS A 392 -51.94 12.39 -89.25
N ALA A 393 -51.72 11.43 -90.15
CA ALA A 393 -50.75 10.34 -89.95
C ALA A 393 -49.29 10.83 -90.04
N LEU A 394 -48.99 11.83 -90.90
CA LEU A 394 -47.69 12.47 -90.98
C LEU A 394 -47.41 13.36 -89.75
N GLU A 395 -48.39 14.14 -89.30
CA GLU A 395 -48.32 14.92 -88.05
C GLU A 395 -48.15 14.02 -86.82
N MET A 396 -48.89 12.91 -86.74
CA MET A 396 -48.71 11.90 -85.70
C MET A 396 -47.37 11.15 -85.80
N LEU A 397 -46.68 11.22 -86.95
CA LEU A 397 -45.35 10.64 -87.15
C LEU A 397 -44.23 11.64 -86.82
N SER A 398 -44.40 12.94 -87.09
CA SER A 398 -43.48 13.98 -86.60
C SER A 398 -43.58 14.14 -85.09
N ALA A 399 -44.79 14.23 -84.53
CA ALA A 399 -45.00 14.31 -83.09
C ALA A 399 -44.43 13.10 -82.32
N LYS A 400 -44.42 11.90 -82.93
CA LYS A 400 -43.73 10.72 -82.37
C LYS A 400 -42.21 10.89 -82.39
N LYS A 401 -41.63 11.31 -83.52
CA LYS A 401 -40.18 11.57 -83.63
C LYS A 401 -39.72 12.63 -82.62
N GLU A 402 -40.45 13.74 -82.53
CA GLU A 402 -40.17 14.81 -81.56
C GLU A 402 -40.26 14.29 -80.11
N ALA A 403 -41.27 13.47 -79.79
CA ALA A 403 -41.39 12.84 -78.48
C ALA A 403 -40.25 11.83 -78.18
N ASP A 404 -39.83 11.04 -79.17
CA ASP A 404 -38.71 10.10 -79.07
C ASP A 404 -37.37 10.84 -78.91
N GLU A 405 -37.16 11.95 -79.64
CA GLU A 405 -35.98 12.82 -79.51
C GLU A 405 -35.92 13.46 -78.12
N ILE A 406 -37.02 14.08 -77.65
CA ILE A 406 -37.15 14.64 -76.30
C ILE A 406 -36.93 13.55 -75.22
N PHE A 407 -37.44 12.33 -75.43
CA PHE A 407 -37.20 11.20 -74.52
C PHE A 407 -35.72 10.82 -74.49
N MET A 408 -35.07 10.72 -75.64
CA MET A 408 -33.64 10.39 -75.73
C MET A 408 -32.74 11.48 -75.14
N GLU A 409 -33.08 12.75 -75.30
CA GLU A 409 -32.41 13.85 -74.58
C GLU A 409 -32.61 13.76 -73.06
N LYS A 410 -33.85 13.51 -72.62
CA LYS A 410 -34.16 13.31 -71.19
C LYS A 410 -33.41 12.13 -70.57
N GLN A 411 -33.19 11.05 -71.33
CA GLN A 411 -32.33 9.93 -70.88
C GLN A 411 -30.85 10.31 -70.84
N LYS A 412 -30.33 11.03 -71.85
CA LYS A 412 -28.94 11.56 -71.83
C LYS A 412 -28.71 12.47 -70.62
N LEU A 413 -29.63 13.41 -70.35
CA LEU A 413 -29.58 14.31 -69.20
C LEU A 413 -29.68 13.55 -67.87
N LYS A 414 -30.52 12.52 -67.77
CA LYS A 414 -30.60 11.66 -66.57
C LYS A 414 -29.28 10.90 -66.34
N ALA A 415 -28.66 10.37 -67.39
CA ALA A 415 -27.39 9.67 -67.32
C ALA A 415 -26.22 10.61 -66.97
N GLN A 416 -26.24 11.85 -67.46
CA GLN A 416 -25.29 12.90 -67.08
C GLN A 416 -25.41 13.25 -65.59
N LYS A 417 -26.63 13.54 -65.11
CA LYS A 417 -26.88 13.84 -63.68
C LYS A 417 -26.44 12.71 -62.76
N ALA A 418 -26.82 11.46 -63.05
CA ALA A 418 -26.38 10.31 -62.27
C ALA A 418 -24.84 10.13 -62.25
N ARG A 419 -24.14 10.54 -63.32
CA ARG A 419 -22.67 10.54 -63.39
C ARG A 419 -22.04 11.71 -62.62
N GLU A 420 -22.69 12.85 -62.56
CA GLU A 420 -22.28 14.03 -61.79
C GLU A 420 -22.51 13.81 -60.29
N GLU A 421 -23.67 13.28 -59.90
CA GLU A 421 -23.98 12.81 -58.56
C GLU A 421 -22.97 11.74 -58.10
N GLY A 422 -22.64 10.77 -58.95
CA GLY A 422 -21.63 9.75 -58.67
C GLY A 422 -20.21 10.33 -58.46
N LYS A 423 -19.83 11.37 -59.21
CA LYS A 423 -18.56 12.10 -58.98
C LYS A 423 -18.58 12.87 -57.66
N ALA A 424 -19.65 13.60 -57.38
CA ALA A 424 -19.77 14.38 -56.15
C ALA A 424 -19.68 13.47 -54.90
N LEU A 425 -20.34 12.30 -54.93
CA LEU A 425 -20.21 11.28 -53.89
C LEU A 425 -18.77 10.73 -53.80
N GLN A 426 -18.09 10.48 -54.92
CA GLN A 426 -16.69 10.07 -54.93
C GLN A 426 -15.76 11.13 -54.31
N GLU A 427 -15.97 12.41 -54.62
CA GLU A 427 -15.22 13.53 -54.05
C GLU A 427 -15.45 13.68 -52.54
N ILE A 428 -16.70 13.51 -52.07
CA ILE A 428 -17.03 13.47 -50.64
C ILE A 428 -16.29 12.30 -49.95
N TYR A 429 -16.35 11.08 -50.49
CA TYR A 429 -15.63 9.94 -49.90
C TYR A 429 -14.10 10.14 -49.89
N ILE A 430 -13.52 10.82 -50.88
CA ILE A 430 -12.09 11.18 -50.89
C ILE A 430 -11.78 12.19 -49.77
N GLN A 431 -12.64 13.19 -49.55
CA GLN A 431 -12.51 14.14 -48.44
C GLN A 431 -12.63 13.44 -47.08
N GLU A 432 -13.63 12.58 -46.87
CA GLU A 432 -13.79 11.78 -45.65
C GLU A 432 -12.59 10.87 -45.39
N MET A 433 -12.06 10.20 -46.41
CA MET A 433 -10.85 9.38 -46.28
C MET A 433 -9.62 10.22 -45.92
N ALA A 434 -9.44 11.39 -46.54
CA ALA A 434 -8.36 12.31 -46.22
C ALA A 434 -8.46 12.84 -44.78
N GLU A 435 -9.66 13.22 -44.34
CA GLU A 435 -9.89 13.70 -42.97
C GLU A 435 -9.69 12.58 -41.95
N LYS A 436 -10.23 11.38 -42.19
CA LYS A 436 -10.01 10.18 -41.35
C LYS A 436 -8.52 9.82 -41.25
N HIS A 437 -7.78 9.94 -42.34
CA HIS A 437 -6.33 9.73 -42.34
C HIS A 437 -5.59 10.81 -41.55
N SER A 438 -5.99 12.08 -41.68
CA SER A 438 -5.46 13.19 -40.89
C SER A 438 -5.73 13.01 -39.39
N ARG A 439 -6.99 12.78 -38.99
CA ARG A 439 -7.40 12.47 -37.61
C ARG A 439 -6.62 11.29 -37.02
N ASN A 440 -6.37 10.24 -37.81
CA ASN A 440 -5.55 9.09 -37.38
C ASN A 440 -4.04 9.42 -37.27
N ARG A 441 -3.50 10.31 -38.12
CA ARG A 441 -2.12 10.81 -37.99
C ARG A 441 -1.95 11.69 -36.75
N HIS A 442 -2.92 12.55 -36.45
CA HIS A 442 -2.96 13.36 -35.23
C HIS A 442 -2.97 12.47 -33.98
N LYS A 443 -3.90 11.51 -33.89
CA LYS A 443 -3.94 10.54 -32.77
C LYS A 443 -2.65 9.76 -32.58
N LYS A 444 -1.96 9.38 -33.67
CA LYS A 444 -0.65 8.70 -33.58
C LYS A 444 0.45 9.64 -33.06
N LYS A 445 0.45 10.92 -33.43
CA LYS A 445 1.35 11.93 -32.85
C LYS A 445 1.04 12.15 -31.37
N GLU A 446 -0.22 12.40 -31.02
CA GLU A 446 -0.67 12.56 -29.63
C GLU A 446 -0.24 11.38 -28.74
N GLN A 447 -0.32 10.14 -29.26
CA GLN A 447 0.19 8.95 -28.58
C GLN A 447 1.73 8.93 -28.46
N GLN A 448 2.46 9.32 -29.50
CA GLN A 448 3.93 9.43 -29.47
C GLN A 448 4.39 10.51 -28.49
N ASP A 449 3.77 11.70 -28.53
CA ASP A 449 4.05 12.84 -27.66
C ASP A 449 3.72 12.48 -26.19
N PHE A 450 2.59 11.80 -25.94
CA PHE A 450 2.25 11.26 -24.62
C PHE A 450 3.28 10.24 -24.11
N MET A 451 3.71 9.29 -24.94
CA MET A 451 4.75 8.32 -24.56
C MET A 451 6.08 9.02 -24.27
N MET A 452 6.49 10.00 -25.08
CA MET A 452 7.71 10.78 -24.87
C MET A 452 7.66 11.60 -23.58
N ASN A 453 6.53 12.26 -23.30
CA ASN A 453 6.32 13.01 -22.05
C ASN A 453 6.32 12.08 -20.82
N ASN A 454 5.73 10.89 -20.92
CA ASN A 454 5.74 9.89 -19.85
C ASN A 454 7.15 9.33 -19.59
N ILE A 455 7.94 9.07 -20.64
CA ILE A 455 9.35 8.67 -20.53
C ILE A 455 10.19 9.79 -19.90
N ALA A 456 9.94 11.05 -20.26
CA ALA A 456 10.61 12.20 -19.65
C ALA A 456 10.28 12.33 -18.16
N LEU A 457 9.00 12.17 -17.77
CA LEU A 457 8.56 12.18 -16.37
C LEU A 457 9.25 11.07 -15.56
N ILE A 458 9.25 9.83 -16.05
CA ILE A 458 9.95 8.68 -15.43
C ILE A 458 11.46 8.97 -15.23
N PHE A 459 12.08 9.66 -16.19
CA PHE A 459 13.48 10.07 -16.10
C PHE A 459 13.73 11.21 -15.09
N GLU A 460 12.74 12.08 -14.84
CA GLU A 460 12.81 13.07 -13.76
C GLU A 460 12.54 12.46 -12.39
N GLU A 461 11.62 11.49 -12.28
CA GLU A 461 11.37 10.72 -11.06
C GLU A 461 12.61 9.91 -10.64
N GLU A 462 13.28 9.18 -11.55
CA GLU A 462 14.52 8.47 -11.19
C GLU A 462 15.66 9.45 -10.86
N LYS A 463 15.73 10.66 -11.47
CA LYS A 463 16.69 11.70 -11.04
C LYS A 463 16.41 12.21 -9.63
N GLN A 464 15.15 12.34 -9.24
CA GLN A 464 14.76 12.72 -7.87
C GLN A 464 15.10 11.59 -6.90
N PHE A 465 14.76 10.35 -7.24
CA PHE A 465 15.11 9.16 -6.48
C PHE A 465 16.63 9.02 -6.29
N GLN A 466 17.43 9.19 -7.34
CA GLN A 466 18.90 9.10 -7.27
C GLN A 466 19.56 10.31 -6.58
N LYS A 467 18.84 11.40 -6.27
CA LYS A 467 19.29 12.43 -5.32
C LYS A 467 19.02 11.98 -3.88
N TYR A 468 17.75 11.69 -3.59
CA TYR A 468 17.28 11.21 -2.29
C TYR A 468 18.06 9.99 -1.80
N ALA A 469 18.31 9.01 -2.67
CA ALA A 469 19.05 7.80 -2.33
C ALA A 469 20.51 8.10 -1.93
N ARG A 470 21.16 9.09 -2.56
CA ARG A 470 22.52 9.52 -2.17
C ARG A 470 22.51 10.26 -0.83
N GLU A 471 21.55 11.15 -0.60
CA GLU A 471 21.39 11.85 0.68
C GLU A 471 21.15 10.86 1.85
N VAL A 472 20.34 9.82 1.61
CA VAL A 472 20.12 8.73 2.58
C VAL A 472 21.36 7.84 2.74
N MET A 473 22.09 7.53 1.67
CA MET A 473 23.35 6.78 1.77
C MET A 473 24.42 7.55 2.55
N GLU A 474 24.61 8.85 2.29
CA GLU A 474 25.52 9.71 3.03
C GLU A 474 25.15 9.80 4.52
N THR A 475 23.87 9.92 4.86
CA THR A 475 23.41 9.97 6.26
C THR A 475 23.47 8.61 6.95
N ALA A 476 23.36 7.50 6.20
CA ALA A 476 23.63 6.16 6.70
C ALA A 476 25.14 5.95 6.98
N GLU A 477 26.01 6.38 6.07
CA GLU A 477 27.47 6.30 6.19
C GLU A 477 27.99 7.16 7.36
N LYS A 478 27.56 8.43 7.44
CA LYS A 478 27.88 9.34 8.56
C LYS A 478 27.41 8.81 9.93
N ALA A 479 26.42 7.91 9.94
CA ALA A 479 25.92 7.24 11.14
C ALA A 479 26.56 5.85 11.39
N GLY A 480 27.55 5.44 10.59
CA GLY A 480 28.21 4.14 10.71
C GLY A 480 27.28 2.94 10.45
N ARG A 481 26.31 3.09 9.53
CA ARG A 481 25.47 1.98 9.06
C ARG A 481 26.12 1.33 7.82
N ASN A 482 25.92 0.02 7.63
CA ASN A 482 26.37 -0.67 6.44
C ASN A 482 25.56 -0.22 5.21
N THR A 483 26.20 0.49 4.26
CA THR A 483 25.54 1.07 3.08
C THR A 483 25.35 0.09 1.92
N PHE A 484 25.86 -1.14 1.99
CA PHE A 484 25.78 -2.11 0.89
C PHE A 484 24.34 -2.44 0.45
N PRO A 485 23.35 -2.65 1.35
CA PRO A 485 21.95 -2.87 0.95
C PRO A 485 21.37 -1.67 0.18
N LEU A 486 21.65 -0.46 0.66
CA LEU A 486 21.19 0.79 0.03
C LEU A 486 21.76 0.95 -1.38
N MET A 487 23.06 0.69 -1.54
CA MET A 487 23.73 0.74 -2.85
C MET A 487 23.12 -0.27 -3.84
N MET A 488 22.77 -1.47 -3.38
CA MET A 488 22.13 -2.47 -4.23
C MET A 488 20.71 -2.05 -4.66
N ALA A 489 19.86 -1.63 -3.72
CA ALA A 489 18.52 -1.12 -4.03
C ALA A 489 18.57 0.12 -4.95
N ALA A 490 19.49 1.05 -4.70
CA ALA A 490 19.70 2.23 -5.54
C ALA A 490 20.08 1.85 -6.99
N ARG A 491 20.78 0.73 -7.20
CA ARG A 491 21.24 0.25 -8.51
C ARG A 491 20.18 -0.49 -9.34
N GLU A 492 19.06 -0.91 -8.77
CA GLU A 492 18.08 -1.77 -9.49
C GLU A 492 17.34 -1.06 -10.64
N GLY A 493 17.24 0.27 -10.62
CA GLY A 493 16.58 1.08 -11.64
C GLY A 493 15.06 0.93 -11.71
N ILE A 494 14.40 1.73 -12.54
CA ILE A 494 12.96 1.61 -12.77
C ILE A 494 12.69 0.39 -13.66
N GLY A 495 11.71 -0.42 -13.25
CA GLY A 495 11.26 -1.64 -13.93
C GLY A 495 11.81 -2.95 -13.35
N GLY A 496 12.81 -2.91 -12.45
CA GLY A 496 13.31 -4.09 -11.73
C GLY A 496 13.91 -5.21 -12.59
N GLY A 497 14.14 -4.95 -13.88
CA GLY A 497 14.67 -5.94 -14.82
C GLY A 497 16.11 -6.33 -14.51
N LEU A 498 16.59 -7.45 -15.07
CA LEU A 498 17.99 -7.86 -14.92
C LEU A 498 18.95 -7.22 -15.94
N GLY A 499 18.44 -6.43 -16.89
CA GLY A 499 19.21 -5.88 -18.01
C GLY A 499 20.31 -4.87 -17.66
N PRO A 500 21.12 -4.46 -18.66
CA PRO A 500 21.87 -3.20 -18.60
C PRO A 500 20.92 -2.00 -18.38
N MET A 501 21.41 -0.98 -17.67
CA MET A 501 20.64 0.24 -17.41
C MET A 501 20.76 1.23 -18.58
N PHE A 502 19.63 1.77 -19.04
CA PHE A 502 19.57 2.82 -20.04
C PHE A 502 18.81 4.02 -19.46
N GLY A 503 19.53 5.09 -19.13
CA GLY A 503 18.93 6.31 -18.56
C GLY A 503 18.25 6.13 -17.19
N GLY A 504 18.67 5.14 -16.39
CA GLY A 504 18.05 4.83 -15.09
C GLY A 504 16.83 3.90 -15.16
N ILE A 505 16.24 3.74 -16.35
CA ILE A 505 15.35 2.62 -16.64
C ILE A 505 16.22 1.35 -16.79
N ARG A 506 15.80 0.24 -16.19
CA ARG A 506 16.47 -1.06 -16.31
C ARG A 506 15.52 -2.07 -16.96
N PRO A 507 15.57 -2.21 -18.30
CA PRO A 507 14.62 -3.04 -19.02
C PRO A 507 14.65 -4.50 -18.54
N SER A 508 13.46 -5.06 -18.34
CA SER A 508 13.28 -6.49 -18.18
C SER A 508 13.34 -7.15 -19.57
N TYR A 509 14.52 -7.66 -19.93
CA TYR A 509 14.74 -8.49 -21.13
C TYR A 509 14.13 -9.89 -20.96
N LEU A 510 12.85 -9.93 -20.59
CA LEU A 510 12.04 -11.12 -20.50
C LEU A 510 11.40 -11.34 -21.87
N VAL A 511 11.39 -12.59 -22.31
CA VAL A 511 10.60 -12.98 -23.48
C VAL A 511 9.13 -12.83 -23.11
N HIS A 512 8.36 -12.22 -24.00
CA HIS A 512 6.90 -12.14 -23.91
C HIS A 512 6.37 -12.90 -25.12
N ASP A 513 5.28 -13.67 -24.94
CA ASP A 513 4.56 -14.26 -26.06
C ASP A 513 3.76 -13.16 -26.81
N GLU A 514 3.17 -13.50 -27.96
CA GLU A 514 2.35 -12.58 -28.78
C GLU A 514 1.17 -11.96 -28.00
N THR A 515 0.78 -12.57 -26.88
CA THR A 515 -0.25 -12.11 -25.94
C THR A 515 0.24 -11.05 -24.94
N GLY A 516 1.54 -10.75 -24.91
CA GLY A 516 2.16 -9.85 -23.93
C GLY A 516 2.36 -10.48 -22.53
N VAL A 517 2.13 -11.78 -22.37
CA VAL A 517 2.34 -12.48 -21.09
C VAL A 517 3.82 -12.76 -20.88
N GLN A 518 4.32 -12.49 -19.68
CA GLN A 518 5.70 -12.69 -19.25
C GLN A 518 6.05 -14.19 -19.18
N MET A 519 7.06 -14.64 -19.93
CA MET A 519 7.55 -16.02 -19.83
C MET A 519 8.35 -16.27 -18.54
N PRO A 520 8.26 -17.48 -17.93
CA PRO A 520 9.08 -17.85 -16.78
C PRO A 520 10.58 -17.79 -17.07
N SER A 521 11.37 -17.29 -16.12
CA SER A 521 12.83 -17.26 -16.25
C SER A 521 13.44 -18.65 -16.01
N PHE A 522 13.76 -19.36 -17.09
CA PHE A 522 14.40 -20.69 -17.09
C PHE A 522 15.86 -20.71 -16.59
N LEU A 523 16.30 -19.68 -15.84
CA LEU A 523 17.63 -19.52 -15.25
C LEU A 523 17.63 -19.93 -13.78
N ARG A 524 17.20 -21.17 -13.48
CA ARG A 524 17.29 -21.79 -12.15
C ARG A 524 18.15 -23.05 -12.22
N ALA A 525 18.79 -23.44 -11.11
CA ALA A 525 19.61 -24.67 -11.08
C ALA A 525 18.79 -25.91 -11.49
N THR A 526 17.52 -25.98 -11.07
CA THR A 526 16.57 -27.05 -11.44
C THR A 526 16.27 -27.16 -12.93
N THR A 527 16.56 -26.15 -13.75
CA THR A 527 16.39 -26.20 -15.21
C THR A 527 17.68 -26.46 -15.97
N GLN A 528 18.83 -26.64 -15.29
CA GLN A 528 20.11 -26.96 -15.96
C GLN A 528 20.02 -28.24 -16.81
N ASN A 529 19.42 -29.31 -16.29
CA ASN A 529 19.24 -30.57 -17.06
C ASN A 529 18.42 -30.36 -18.35
N ILE A 530 17.39 -29.50 -18.31
CA ILE A 530 16.57 -29.15 -19.49
C ILE A 530 17.37 -28.24 -20.45
N LYS A 531 18.24 -27.41 -19.90
CA LYS A 531 19.14 -26.54 -20.65
C LYS A 531 20.20 -27.37 -21.39
N GLU A 532 20.85 -28.32 -20.73
CA GLU A 532 21.80 -29.29 -21.33
C GLU A 532 21.17 -30.17 -22.41
N LEU A 533 19.90 -30.60 -22.23
CA LEU A 533 19.12 -31.30 -23.25
C LEU A 533 18.80 -30.46 -24.50
N ASN A 534 19.01 -29.15 -24.46
CA ASN A 534 18.69 -28.21 -25.55
C ASN A 534 19.89 -27.43 -26.09
N GLU A 535 20.91 -27.17 -25.27
CA GLU A 535 22.19 -26.57 -25.65
C GLU A 535 23.11 -27.65 -26.23
N THR A 536 22.80 -28.08 -27.45
CA THR A 536 23.73 -28.91 -28.22
C THR A 536 24.97 -28.10 -28.55
N SER A 537 26.09 -28.35 -27.84
CA SER A 537 27.40 -27.73 -28.09
C SER A 537 27.94 -27.98 -29.50
N ASP A 538 27.36 -28.95 -30.21
CA ASP A 538 27.63 -29.29 -31.60
C ASP A 538 26.64 -28.58 -32.55
N LEU A 539 27.16 -27.59 -33.28
CA LEU A 539 26.42 -26.77 -34.24
C LEU A 539 25.74 -27.59 -35.35
N GLN A 540 26.27 -28.77 -35.70
CA GLN A 540 25.67 -29.62 -36.73
C GLN A 540 24.43 -30.38 -36.21
N LYS A 541 24.37 -30.64 -34.90
CA LYS A 541 23.17 -31.22 -34.26
C LYS A 541 22.05 -30.18 -34.13
N SER A 542 22.38 -28.92 -33.80
CA SER A 542 21.37 -27.85 -33.75
C SER A 542 20.77 -27.55 -35.13
N LYS A 543 21.60 -27.46 -36.18
CA LYS A 543 21.16 -27.34 -37.58
C LYS A 543 20.16 -28.43 -37.96
N LYS A 544 20.52 -29.71 -37.76
CA LYS A 544 19.63 -30.84 -38.08
C LYS A 544 18.31 -30.81 -37.30
N ARG A 545 18.32 -30.44 -36.01
CA ARG A 545 17.10 -30.32 -35.19
C ARG A 545 16.18 -29.20 -35.69
N LEU A 546 16.74 -28.13 -36.23
CA LEU A 546 16.01 -26.99 -36.81
C LEU A 546 15.63 -27.18 -38.29
N GLY A 547 15.78 -28.39 -38.84
CA GLY A 547 15.42 -28.70 -40.24
C GLY A 547 16.44 -28.25 -41.29
N PHE A 548 17.55 -27.61 -40.89
CA PHE A 548 18.66 -27.30 -41.79
C PHE A 548 19.48 -28.57 -42.08
N THR A 549 18.98 -29.38 -43.01
CA THR A 549 19.59 -30.67 -43.39
C THR A 549 20.72 -30.55 -44.42
N TYR A 550 20.73 -29.49 -45.23
CA TYR A 550 21.72 -29.28 -46.31
C TYR A 550 22.11 -27.79 -46.51
N ILE A 551 23.23 -27.38 -45.91
CA ILE A 551 24.26 -26.46 -46.45
C ILE A 551 25.60 -26.89 -45.84
#